data_AF-A0A2S2P5Q0-F1
#
_entry.id   AF-A0A2S2P5Q0-F1
#
_cell.length_a   1.000
_cell.length_b   1.000
_cell.length_c   1.000
_cell.angle_alpha   90.00
_cell.angle_beta   90.00
_cell.angle_gamma   90.00
#
_symmetry.space_group_name_H-M   'P 1'
#
loop_
_entity.id
_entity.type
_entity.pdbx_description
1 polymer ?
#
loop_
_entity_poly.entity_id
_entity_poly.type
_entity_poly.pdbx_seq_one_letter_code
_entity_poly.pdbx_strand_id
1 'polypeptide(L)'
;MNGLEENGQKYNDQIKFLLEIYLQCHTDKLKKLVEMVDWLEEEVLGMETKTDKLKTLPTIKKINFKILIKVILNTLLESVKKDLKAAESELDRLIVWQSAIYVMEKIVQTIKKQDSRDNLLIFVKGSILLLKLFLAEGMTVCQNLFKVRTKEVSKVLKNLQVITRYIQNICNYTKVVKDNALSNCLPNIRGILEALILKVKNVIVMNGCTDALFMGTMKNMDIKGDEIMSQNDSDGDDDDDDEDDDEDKTEANDLIQLLRSDNSSNDEDGDSDNNSSIL
;
A
#
# COMPACT_ATOMS: atom_id res chain seq x y z
N MET A 1 28.36 -16.77 -33.70
CA MET A 1 26.91 -17.06 -33.76
C MET A 1 26.17 -15.84 -33.26
N ASN A 2 25.69 -14.97 -34.15
CA ASN A 2 24.86 -13.84 -33.74
C ASN A 2 23.42 -14.34 -33.62
N GLY A 3 23.10 -14.94 -32.46
CA GLY A 3 21.73 -15.27 -32.13
C GLY A 3 20.95 -13.98 -31.96
N LEU A 4 19.92 -13.78 -32.80
CA LEU A 4 18.97 -12.69 -32.61
C LEU A 4 18.34 -12.84 -31.22
N GLU A 5 18.17 -11.73 -30.50
CA GLU A 5 17.50 -11.78 -29.20
C GLU A 5 16.09 -12.34 -29.36
N GLU A 6 15.81 -13.44 -28.66
CA GLU A 6 14.47 -14.03 -28.61
C GLU A 6 13.50 -13.04 -27.96
N ASN A 7 12.38 -12.79 -28.62
CA ASN A 7 11.38 -11.82 -28.21
C ASN A 7 9.97 -12.36 -28.49
N GLY A 8 8.96 -11.80 -27.82
CA GLY A 8 7.55 -12.11 -28.04
C GLY A 8 6.92 -13.03 -26.99
N GLN A 9 5.68 -13.46 -27.24
CA GLN A 9 4.85 -14.14 -26.23
C GLN A 9 5.44 -15.47 -25.76
N LYS A 10 5.94 -16.29 -26.68
CA LYS A 10 6.54 -17.59 -26.35
C LYS A 10 7.77 -17.46 -25.44
N TYR A 11 8.61 -16.45 -25.71
CA TYR A 11 9.77 -16.13 -24.89
C TYR A 11 9.34 -15.67 -23.48
N ASN A 12 8.32 -14.81 -23.41
CA ASN A 12 7.73 -14.38 -22.14
C ASN A 12 7.16 -15.55 -21.32
N ASP A 13 6.53 -16.53 -21.96
CA ASP A 13 6.01 -17.73 -21.30
C ASP A 13 7.13 -18.62 -20.76
N GLN A 14 8.25 -18.73 -21.48
CA GLN A 14 9.45 -19.45 -21.02
C GLN A 14 10.11 -18.75 -19.83
N ILE A 15 10.23 -17.42 -19.85
CA ILE A 15 10.74 -16.65 -18.71
C ILE A 15 9.84 -16.88 -17.49
N LYS A 16 8.53 -16.78 -17.67
CA LYS A 16 7.56 -17.03 -16.60
C LYS A 16 7.78 -18.41 -15.99
N PHE A 17 7.86 -19.45 -16.82
CA PHE A 17 8.07 -20.82 -16.38
C PHE A 17 9.40 -20.99 -15.61
N LEU A 18 10.48 -20.39 -16.11
CA LEU A 18 11.78 -20.42 -15.44
C LEU A 18 11.74 -19.75 -14.06
N LEU A 19 11.10 -18.59 -13.94
CA LEU A 19 10.95 -17.89 -12.67
C LEU A 19 10.08 -18.67 -11.68
N GLU A 20 9.00 -19.29 -12.17
CA GLU A 20 8.13 -20.15 -11.36
C GLU A 20 8.91 -21.35 -10.80
N ILE A 21 9.70 -22.04 -11.63
CA ILE A 21 10.59 -23.12 -11.16
C ILE A 21 11.61 -22.60 -10.16
N TYR A 22 12.29 -21.50 -10.47
CA TYR A 22 13.30 -20.91 -9.59
C TYR A 22 12.74 -20.67 -8.18
N LEU A 23 11.57 -20.04 -8.07
CA LEU A 23 10.92 -19.80 -6.78
C LEU A 23 10.40 -21.09 -6.14
N GLN A 24 9.93 -22.07 -6.92
CA GLN A 24 9.50 -23.36 -6.41
C GLN A 24 10.63 -24.18 -5.77
N CYS A 25 11.87 -24.02 -6.23
CA CYS A 25 13.03 -24.72 -5.67
C CYS A 25 13.44 -24.22 -4.27
N HIS A 26 12.93 -23.08 -3.80
CA HIS A 26 13.26 -22.54 -2.49
C HIS A 26 12.33 -23.11 -1.42
N THR A 27 12.90 -23.56 -0.29
CA THR A 27 12.15 -24.09 0.86
C THR A 27 11.24 -23.03 1.49
N ASP A 28 11.80 -21.84 1.72
CA ASP A 28 11.11 -20.66 2.24
C ASP A 28 10.92 -19.64 1.10
N LYS A 29 9.76 -19.75 0.45
CA LYS A 29 9.41 -18.92 -0.70
C LYS A 29 9.12 -17.49 -0.28
N LEU A 30 8.47 -17.29 0.88
CA LEU A 30 8.09 -15.97 1.35
C LEU A 30 9.32 -15.12 1.69
N LYS A 31 10.28 -15.70 2.43
CA LYS A 31 11.58 -15.06 2.67
C LYS A 31 12.29 -14.75 1.36
N LYS A 32 12.25 -15.66 0.39
CA LYS A 32 12.89 -15.41 -0.91
C LYS A 32 12.27 -14.24 -1.65
N LEU A 33 10.95 -14.05 -1.55
CA LEU A 33 10.25 -12.91 -2.13
C LEU A 33 10.64 -11.60 -1.43
N VAL A 34 10.80 -11.60 -0.10
CA VAL A 34 11.30 -10.44 0.66
C VAL A 34 12.69 -10.02 0.14
N GLU A 35 13.63 -10.97 0.08
CA GLU A 35 14.95 -10.72 -0.50
C GLU A 35 14.87 -10.20 -1.94
N MET A 36 13.95 -10.76 -2.74
CA MET A 36 13.76 -10.36 -4.13
C MET A 36 13.31 -8.91 -4.29
N VAL A 37 12.34 -8.47 -3.48
CA VAL A 37 11.81 -7.11 -3.61
C VAL A 37 12.77 -6.04 -3.07
N ASP A 38 13.66 -6.39 -2.14
CA ASP A 38 14.63 -5.47 -1.56
C ASP A 38 15.62 -4.97 -2.61
N TRP A 39 16.25 -5.87 -3.37
CA TRP A 39 17.16 -5.45 -4.45
C TRP A 39 16.40 -4.96 -5.70
N LEU A 40 15.17 -5.42 -5.92
CA LEU A 40 14.37 -5.01 -7.08
C LEU A 40 14.10 -3.51 -7.09
N GLU A 41 13.82 -2.94 -5.92
CA GLU A 41 13.54 -1.51 -5.80
C GLU A 41 14.71 -0.64 -6.28
N GLU A 42 15.95 -1.08 -5.99
CA GLU A 42 17.18 -0.38 -6.37
C GLU A 42 17.49 -0.55 -7.86
N GLU A 43 17.41 -1.78 -8.37
CA GLU A 43 17.75 -2.07 -9.78
C GLU A 43 16.82 -1.37 -10.76
N VAL A 44 15.57 -1.15 -10.36
CA VAL A 44 14.54 -0.52 -11.18
C VAL A 44 14.76 0.98 -11.37
N LEU A 45 15.53 1.64 -10.50
CA LEU A 45 15.85 3.07 -10.65
C LEU A 45 16.62 3.40 -11.93
N GLY A 46 17.44 2.45 -12.42
CA GLY A 46 18.26 2.63 -13.62
C GLY A 46 17.60 2.18 -14.93
N MET A 47 16.31 1.84 -14.91
CA MET A 47 15.60 1.31 -16.09
C MET A 47 14.75 2.38 -16.78
N GLU A 48 15.31 3.04 -17.79
CA GLU A 48 14.68 4.13 -18.54
C GLU A 48 14.08 3.62 -19.86
N THR A 49 14.85 2.85 -20.63
CA THR A 49 14.49 2.37 -21.96
C THR A 49 13.77 1.03 -21.92
N LYS A 50 13.01 0.70 -22.98
CA LYS A 50 12.27 -0.57 -23.08
C LYS A 50 13.18 -1.81 -23.06
N THR A 51 14.43 -1.64 -23.46
CA THR A 51 15.44 -2.70 -23.56
C THR A 51 16.28 -2.86 -22.30
N ASP A 52 16.22 -1.88 -21.38
CA ASP A 52 16.92 -1.96 -20.11
C ASP A 52 16.44 -3.18 -19.33
N LYS A 53 17.37 -3.79 -18.60
CA LYS A 53 17.20 -5.07 -17.93
C LYS A 53 17.65 -4.99 -16.48
N LEU A 54 17.07 -5.84 -15.66
CA LEU A 54 17.56 -6.07 -14.30
C LEU A 54 18.97 -6.65 -14.33
N LYS A 55 19.79 -6.31 -13.34
CA LYS A 55 21.15 -6.84 -13.19
C LYS A 55 21.09 -8.27 -12.67
N THR A 56 20.25 -8.52 -11.67
CA THR A 56 20.09 -9.85 -11.06
C THR A 56 19.31 -10.80 -11.97
N LEU A 57 18.35 -10.28 -12.75
CA LEU A 57 17.54 -11.06 -13.70
C LEU A 57 17.61 -10.46 -15.11
N PRO A 58 18.70 -10.68 -15.88
CA PRO A 58 18.88 -10.06 -17.21
C PRO A 58 17.81 -10.41 -18.26
N THR A 59 17.02 -11.47 -18.02
CA THR A 59 15.87 -11.86 -18.85
C THR A 59 14.65 -10.96 -18.65
N ILE A 60 14.61 -10.22 -17.53
CA ILE A 60 13.58 -9.25 -17.22
C ILE A 60 14.01 -7.87 -17.71
N LYS A 61 13.35 -7.44 -18.77
CA LYS A 61 13.46 -6.12 -19.39
C LYS A 61 12.27 -5.25 -18.98
N LYS A 62 12.38 -3.94 -19.13
CA LYS A 62 11.27 -3.00 -18.86
C LYS A 62 10.00 -3.39 -19.62
N ILE A 63 10.13 -3.82 -20.88
CA ILE A 63 8.98 -4.22 -21.73
C ILE A 63 8.23 -5.48 -21.24
N ASN A 64 8.89 -6.37 -20.51
CA ASN A 64 8.31 -7.63 -20.05
C ASN A 64 8.18 -7.71 -18.51
N PHE A 65 8.40 -6.57 -17.82
CA PHE A 65 8.40 -6.46 -16.36
C PHE A 65 7.13 -6.99 -15.68
N LYS A 66 5.98 -6.87 -16.35
CA LYS A 66 4.68 -7.44 -15.94
C LYS A 66 4.74 -8.94 -15.61
N ILE A 67 5.65 -9.69 -16.24
CA ILE A 67 5.85 -11.12 -15.98
C ILE A 67 6.38 -11.33 -14.57
N LEU A 68 7.39 -10.54 -14.18
CA LEU A 68 7.99 -10.62 -12.86
C LEU A 68 6.95 -10.30 -11.78
N ILE A 69 6.19 -9.20 -11.95
CA ILE A 69 5.10 -8.83 -11.04
C ILE A 69 4.10 -9.98 -10.90
N LYS A 70 3.67 -10.58 -12.01
CA LYS A 70 2.72 -11.69 -12.00
C LYS A 70 3.24 -12.90 -11.21
N VAL A 71 4.49 -13.28 -11.44
CA VAL A 71 5.12 -14.44 -10.77
C VAL A 71 5.30 -14.17 -9.28
N ILE A 72 5.75 -12.97 -8.90
CA ILE A 72 5.89 -12.56 -7.49
C ILE A 72 4.54 -12.63 -6.78
N LEU A 73 3.48 -12.02 -7.33
CA LEU A 73 2.16 -11.99 -6.67
C LEU A 73 1.53 -13.39 -6.55
N ASN A 74 1.67 -14.24 -7.56
CA ASN A 74 1.18 -15.61 -7.50
C ASN A 74 1.93 -16.43 -6.45
N THR A 75 3.26 -16.34 -6.44
CA THR A 75 4.10 -17.05 -5.47
C THR A 75 3.86 -16.53 -4.06
N LEU A 76 3.59 -15.23 -3.90
CA LEU A 76 3.25 -14.61 -2.63
C LEU A 76 1.95 -15.20 -2.07
N LEU A 77 0.90 -15.27 -2.89
CA LEU A 77 -0.37 -15.84 -2.47
C LEU A 77 -0.23 -17.32 -2.05
N GLU A 78 0.53 -18.10 -2.81
CA GLU A 78 0.77 -19.52 -2.51
C GLU A 78 1.59 -19.71 -1.24
N SER A 79 2.66 -18.93 -1.06
CA SER A 79 3.52 -18.98 0.13
C SER A 79 2.76 -18.57 1.38
N VAL A 80 2.03 -17.45 1.35
CA VAL A 80 1.19 -17.01 2.48
C VAL A 80 0.18 -18.09 2.88
N LYS A 81 -0.53 -18.69 1.91
CA LYS A 81 -1.49 -19.77 2.21
C LYS A 81 -0.82 -21.00 2.83
N LYS A 82 0.40 -21.34 2.41
CA LYS A 82 1.16 -22.47 2.95
C LYS A 82 1.63 -22.15 4.37
N ASP A 83 2.22 -20.98 4.57
CA ASP A 83 2.88 -20.62 5.81
C ASP A 83 1.85 -20.31 6.91
N LEU A 84 0.68 -19.73 6.58
CA LEU A 84 -0.44 -19.59 7.52
C LEU A 84 -0.98 -20.94 8.03
N LYS A 85 -0.96 -21.99 7.19
CA LYS A 85 -1.35 -23.34 7.59
C LYS A 85 -0.31 -24.02 8.47
N ALA A 86 0.96 -23.67 8.28
CA ALA A 86 2.08 -24.21 9.06
C ALA A 86 2.31 -23.43 10.36
N ALA A 87 1.79 -22.20 10.48
CA ALA A 87 1.93 -21.36 11.65
C ALA A 87 1.30 -21.99 12.90
N GLU A 88 2.09 -22.11 13.98
CA GLU A 88 1.68 -22.73 15.24
C GLU A 88 1.02 -21.74 16.20
N SER A 89 1.32 -20.44 16.04
CA SER A 89 0.79 -19.37 16.86
C SER A 89 0.23 -18.21 16.05
N GLU A 90 -0.61 -17.38 16.70
CA GLU A 90 -1.08 -16.12 16.09
C GLU A 90 0.09 -15.16 15.80
N LEU A 91 1.17 -15.21 16.59
CA LEU A 91 2.38 -14.40 16.32
C LEU A 91 3.07 -14.84 15.03
N ASP A 92 3.17 -16.14 14.76
CA ASP A 92 3.73 -16.64 13.50
C ASP A 92 2.88 -16.19 12.31
N ARG A 93 1.55 -16.23 12.46
CA ARG A 93 0.61 -15.71 11.45
C ARG A 93 0.80 -14.21 11.21
N LEU A 94 1.05 -13.42 12.26
CA LEU A 94 1.35 -12.01 12.13
C LEU A 94 2.65 -11.77 11.35
N ILE A 95 3.69 -12.56 11.60
CA ILE A 95 4.98 -12.47 10.87
C ILE A 95 4.80 -12.81 9.38
N VAL A 96 3.98 -13.82 9.07
CA VAL A 96 3.62 -14.14 7.67
C VAL A 96 2.93 -12.95 7.01
N TRP A 97 1.97 -12.31 7.70
CA TRP A 97 1.28 -11.13 7.17
C TRP A 97 2.17 -9.90 7.06
N GLN A 98 3.08 -9.66 8.01
CA GLN A 98 4.07 -8.59 7.91
C GLN A 98 4.91 -8.74 6.65
N SER A 99 5.43 -9.94 6.40
CA SER A 99 6.23 -10.24 5.21
C SER A 99 5.41 -10.07 3.93
N ALA A 100 4.15 -10.52 3.94
CA ALA A 100 3.27 -10.41 2.78
C ALA A 100 2.94 -8.97 2.40
N ILE A 101 2.59 -8.15 3.40
CA ILE A 101 2.29 -6.73 3.21
C ILE A 101 3.55 -5.96 2.81
N TYR A 102 4.71 -6.30 3.38
CA TYR A 102 5.99 -5.72 2.98
C TYR A 102 6.30 -5.97 1.50
N VAL A 103 6.17 -7.21 1.03
CA VAL A 103 6.39 -7.56 -0.39
C VAL A 103 5.46 -6.75 -1.29
N MET A 104 4.18 -6.67 -0.94
CA MET A 104 3.20 -5.89 -1.71
C MET A 104 3.53 -4.40 -1.76
N GLU A 105 3.93 -3.81 -0.63
CA GLU A 105 4.33 -2.41 -0.55
C GLU A 105 5.55 -2.11 -1.42
N LYS A 106 6.58 -2.96 -1.38
CA LYS A 106 7.76 -2.82 -2.25
C LYS A 106 7.42 -2.96 -3.72
N ILE A 107 6.50 -3.86 -4.07
CA ILE A 107 5.99 -3.96 -5.44
C ILE A 107 5.24 -2.68 -5.86
N VAL A 108 4.45 -2.07 -4.97
CA VAL A 108 3.83 -0.76 -5.24
C VAL A 108 4.90 0.31 -5.54
N GLN A 109 5.93 0.41 -4.70
CA GLN A 109 7.04 1.36 -4.91
C GLN A 109 7.76 1.11 -6.24
N THR A 110 7.94 -0.15 -6.60
CA THR A 110 8.57 -0.56 -7.86
C THR A 110 7.71 -0.20 -9.08
N ILE A 111 6.40 -0.46 -9.02
CA ILE A 111 5.48 -0.16 -10.13
C ILE A 111 5.35 1.35 -10.33
N LYS A 112 5.37 2.16 -9.27
CA LYS A 112 5.37 3.62 -9.38
C LYS A 112 6.56 4.13 -10.19
N LYS A 113 7.73 3.48 -10.08
CA LYS A 113 8.94 3.81 -10.86
C LYS A 113 8.87 3.28 -12.30
N GLN A 114 8.17 2.15 -12.51
CA GLN A 114 8.01 1.50 -13.82
C GLN A 114 6.55 1.55 -14.26
N ASP A 115 6.03 2.77 -14.36
CA ASP A 115 4.64 2.97 -14.70
C ASP A 115 4.36 2.45 -16.13
N SER A 116 3.50 1.44 -16.18
CA SER A 116 2.95 0.95 -17.44
C SER A 116 1.59 0.33 -17.18
N ARG A 117 0.67 0.54 -18.13
CA ARG A 117 -0.68 -0.02 -18.10
C ARG A 117 -0.71 -1.51 -17.74
N ASP A 118 0.17 -2.29 -18.35
CA ASP A 118 0.21 -3.73 -18.13
C ASP A 118 0.68 -4.10 -16.71
N ASN A 119 1.63 -3.35 -16.15
CA ASN A 119 2.10 -3.56 -14.77
C ASN A 119 0.96 -3.27 -13.77
N LEU A 120 0.23 -2.16 -13.98
CA LEU A 120 -0.91 -1.78 -13.14
C LEU A 120 -2.02 -2.85 -13.19
N LEU A 121 -2.38 -3.33 -14.38
CA LEU A 121 -3.41 -4.35 -14.56
C LEU A 121 -3.06 -5.68 -13.89
N ILE A 122 -1.82 -6.15 -14.07
CA ILE A 122 -1.36 -7.38 -13.42
C ILE A 122 -1.35 -7.23 -11.90
N PHE A 123 -0.90 -6.07 -11.40
CA PHE A 123 -0.86 -5.80 -9.97
C PHE A 123 -2.25 -5.79 -9.33
N VAL A 124 -3.20 -5.05 -9.89
CA VAL A 124 -4.58 -5.00 -9.36
C VAL A 124 -5.19 -6.40 -9.36
N LYS A 125 -5.08 -7.15 -10.47
CA LYS A 125 -5.61 -8.51 -10.57
C LYS A 125 -5.00 -9.48 -9.56
N GLY A 126 -3.68 -9.44 -9.37
CA GLY A 126 -2.99 -10.28 -8.39
C GLY A 126 -3.31 -9.89 -6.94
N SER A 127 -3.50 -8.61 -6.67
CA SER A 127 -3.80 -8.08 -5.33
C SER A 127 -5.15 -8.53 -4.80
N ILE A 128 -6.16 -8.68 -5.67
CA ILE A 128 -7.54 -9.05 -5.28
C ILE A 128 -7.55 -10.30 -4.38
N LEU A 129 -6.86 -11.37 -4.77
CA LEU A 129 -6.89 -12.63 -4.05
C LEU A 129 -6.17 -12.55 -2.70
N LEU A 130 -5.07 -11.81 -2.64
CA LEU A 130 -4.32 -11.61 -1.40
C LEU A 130 -5.08 -10.73 -0.42
N LEU A 131 -5.70 -9.64 -0.89
CA LEU A 131 -6.52 -8.76 -0.06
C LEU A 131 -7.78 -9.46 0.46
N LYS A 132 -8.42 -10.33 -0.34
CA LYS A 132 -9.51 -11.19 0.14
C LYS A 132 -9.04 -12.13 1.25
N LEU A 133 -7.86 -12.73 1.10
CA LEU A 133 -7.30 -13.61 2.12
C LEU A 133 -6.96 -12.83 3.40
N PHE A 134 -6.40 -11.63 3.28
CA PHE A 134 -6.13 -10.76 4.42
C PHE A 134 -7.42 -10.34 5.14
N LEU A 135 -8.46 -9.98 4.38
CA LEU A 135 -9.76 -9.63 4.94
C LEU A 135 -10.40 -10.81 5.71
N ALA A 136 -10.20 -12.04 5.23
CA ALA A 136 -10.75 -13.25 5.83
C ALA A 136 -9.97 -13.72 7.08
N GLU A 137 -8.65 -13.78 6.99
CA GLU A 137 -7.80 -14.38 8.03
C GLU A 137 -6.92 -13.33 8.74
N GLY A 138 -6.30 -12.43 7.97
CA GLY A 138 -5.39 -11.40 8.51
C GLY A 138 -6.05 -10.41 9.46
N MET A 139 -7.31 -10.04 9.22
CA MET A 139 -8.01 -9.14 10.14
C MET A 139 -8.28 -9.78 11.50
N THR A 140 -8.57 -11.08 11.55
CA THR A 140 -8.76 -11.80 12.81
C THR A 140 -7.46 -11.83 13.61
N VAL A 141 -6.32 -12.08 12.94
CA VAL A 141 -4.99 -12.02 13.58
C VAL A 141 -4.71 -10.62 14.13
N CYS A 142 -5.01 -9.58 13.35
CA CYS A 142 -4.86 -8.19 13.79
C CYS A 142 -5.73 -7.89 15.02
N GLN A 143 -6.98 -8.35 15.04
CA GLN A 143 -7.89 -8.18 16.18
C GLN A 143 -7.35 -8.85 17.45
N ASN A 144 -6.92 -10.11 17.35
CA ASN A 144 -6.44 -10.90 18.47
C ASN A 144 -5.16 -10.31 19.09
N LEU A 145 -4.26 -9.82 18.25
CA LEU A 145 -2.95 -9.34 18.69
C LEU A 145 -2.89 -7.83 18.93
N PHE A 146 -3.94 -7.07 18.62
CA PHE A 146 -3.90 -5.60 18.71
C PHE A 146 -3.48 -5.10 20.09
N LYS A 147 -4.00 -5.71 21.17
CA LYS A 147 -3.68 -5.31 22.55
C LYS A 147 -2.30 -5.76 23.04
N VAL A 148 -1.75 -6.82 22.44
CA VAL A 148 -0.48 -7.44 22.87
C VAL A 148 0.70 -6.92 22.06
N ARG A 149 0.50 -6.69 20.76
CA ARG A 149 1.52 -6.29 19.77
C ARG A 149 1.06 -5.07 18.97
N THR A 150 0.54 -4.05 19.66
CA THR A 150 -0.07 -2.86 19.02
C THR A 150 0.79 -2.21 17.96
N LYS A 151 2.09 -2.01 18.24
CA LYS A 151 3.03 -1.36 17.28
C LYS A 151 3.18 -2.16 15.99
N GLU A 152 3.31 -3.48 16.11
CA GLU A 152 3.50 -4.39 14.99
C GLU A 152 2.23 -4.49 14.13
N VAL A 153 1.06 -4.64 14.78
CA VAL A 153 -0.23 -4.66 14.08
C VAL A 153 -0.50 -3.31 13.42
N SER A 154 -0.23 -2.20 14.10
CA SER A 154 -0.39 -0.86 13.53
C SER A 154 0.48 -0.64 12.31
N LYS A 155 1.73 -1.16 12.31
CA LYS A 155 2.62 -1.09 11.14
C LYS A 155 2.04 -1.87 9.97
N VAL A 156 1.52 -3.09 10.19
CA VAL A 156 0.86 -3.87 9.14
C VAL A 156 -0.32 -3.11 8.55
N LEU A 157 -1.17 -2.52 9.39
CA LEU A 157 -2.34 -1.76 8.95
C LEU A 157 -1.96 -0.48 8.18
N LYS A 158 -0.93 0.25 8.63
CA LYS A 158 -0.40 1.42 7.92
C LYS A 158 0.15 1.05 6.54
N ASN A 159 0.93 -0.03 6.44
CA ASN A 159 1.48 -0.46 5.15
C ASN A 159 0.38 -1.00 4.23
N LEU A 160 -0.64 -1.67 4.78
CA LEU A 160 -1.84 -2.07 4.03
C LEU A 160 -2.57 -0.85 3.44
N GLN A 161 -2.68 0.26 4.18
CA GLN A 161 -3.29 1.50 3.69
C GLN A 161 -2.55 2.07 2.47
N VAL A 162 -1.21 2.01 2.45
CA VAL A 162 -0.42 2.45 1.29
C VAL A 162 -0.79 1.64 0.04
N ILE A 163 -0.97 0.33 0.19
CA ILE A 163 -1.34 -0.58 -0.89
C ILE A 163 -2.77 -0.30 -1.37
N THR A 164 -3.74 -0.22 -0.44
CA THR A 164 -5.15 0.00 -0.78
C THR A 164 -5.40 1.36 -1.42
N ARG A 165 -4.75 2.43 -0.92
CA ARG A 165 -4.80 3.77 -1.54
C ARG A 165 -4.22 3.76 -2.95
N TYR A 166 -3.11 3.06 -3.17
CA TYR A 166 -2.53 2.96 -4.52
C TYR A 166 -3.47 2.24 -5.49
N ILE A 167 -4.10 1.15 -5.06
CA ILE A 167 -5.10 0.43 -5.87
C ILE A 167 -6.31 1.34 -6.17
N GLN A 168 -6.79 2.10 -5.20
CA GLN A 168 -7.90 3.05 -5.42
C GLN A 168 -7.53 4.11 -6.47
N ASN A 169 -6.32 4.66 -6.39
CA ASN A 169 -5.84 5.63 -7.38
C ASN A 169 -5.81 5.02 -8.80
N ILE A 170 -5.37 3.76 -8.95
CA ILE A 170 -5.41 3.04 -10.23
C ILE A 170 -6.85 2.86 -10.70
N CYS A 171 -7.78 2.52 -9.80
CA CYS A 171 -9.19 2.34 -10.11
C CYS A 171 -9.83 3.64 -10.61
N ASN A 172 -9.50 4.77 -9.99
CA ASN A 172 -9.98 6.09 -10.38
C ASN A 172 -9.41 6.51 -11.74
N TYR A 173 -8.10 6.32 -11.95
CA TYR A 173 -7.46 6.55 -13.26
C TYR A 173 -8.10 5.71 -14.38
N THR A 174 -8.40 4.44 -14.09
CA THR A 174 -9.07 3.53 -15.04
C THR A 174 -10.44 4.04 -15.46
N LYS A 175 -11.24 4.56 -14.50
CA LYS A 175 -12.59 5.10 -14.76
C LYS A 175 -12.52 6.23 -15.80
N VAL A 176 -11.50 7.08 -15.73
CA VAL A 176 -11.26 8.20 -16.66
C VAL A 176 -10.80 7.70 -18.04
N VAL A 177 -9.94 6.68 -18.08
CA VAL A 177 -9.31 6.19 -19.32
C VAL A 177 -10.20 5.16 -20.07
N LYS A 178 -11.34 4.73 -19.50
CA LYS A 178 -12.28 3.75 -20.09
C LYS A 178 -11.62 2.44 -20.51
N ASP A 179 -10.68 1.95 -19.72
CA ASP A 179 -10.02 0.67 -20.00
C ASP A 179 -10.91 -0.51 -19.63
N ASN A 180 -11.46 -1.20 -20.64
CA ASN A 180 -12.36 -2.34 -20.45
C ASN A 180 -11.75 -3.50 -19.62
N ALA A 181 -10.44 -3.75 -19.72
CA ALA A 181 -9.81 -4.89 -19.04
C ALA A 181 -9.62 -4.65 -17.54
N LEU A 182 -9.40 -3.40 -17.14
CA LEU A 182 -9.35 -2.95 -15.75
C LEU A 182 -10.76 -2.69 -15.20
N SER A 183 -11.68 -2.18 -16.03
CA SER A 183 -13.08 -1.86 -15.65
C SER A 183 -13.82 -3.07 -15.10
N ASN A 184 -13.63 -4.26 -15.68
CA ASN A 184 -14.25 -5.50 -15.21
C ASN A 184 -13.76 -5.93 -13.81
N CYS A 185 -12.59 -5.45 -13.37
CA CYS A 185 -12.06 -5.75 -12.04
C CYS A 185 -12.49 -4.73 -10.98
N LEU A 186 -12.99 -3.55 -11.38
CA LEU A 186 -13.33 -2.44 -10.48
C LEU A 186 -14.37 -2.80 -9.42
N PRO A 187 -15.51 -3.45 -9.74
CA PRO A 187 -16.54 -3.70 -8.73
C PRO A 187 -16.04 -4.63 -7.61
N ASN A 188 -15.29 -5.67 -8.01
CA ASN A 188 -14.76 -6.65 -7.07
C ASN A 188 -13.67 -6.05 -6.18
N ILE A 189 -12.76 -5.24 -6.72
CA ILE A 189 -11.71 -4.62 -5.90
C ILE A 189 -12.26 -3.55 -4.97
N ARG A 190 -13.19 -2.68 -5.41
CA ARG A 190 -13.80 -1.64 -4.57
C ARG A 190 -14.49 -2.22 -3.35
N GLY A 191 -15.35 -3.23 -3.53
CA GLY A 191 -16.01 -3.89 -2.40
C GLY A 191 -15.04 -4.55 -1.41
N ILE A 192 -13.88 -5.04 -1.86
CA ILE A 192 -12.83 -5.55 -0.95
C ILE A 192 -12.17 -4.40 -0.17
N LEU A 193 -11.89 -3.28 -0.83
CA LEU A 193 -11.27 -2.11 -0.21
C LEU A 193 -12.20 -1.49 0.85
N GLU A 194 -13.47 -1.31 0.53
CA GLU A 194 -14.51 -0.83 1.46
C GLU A 194 -14.62 -1.77 2.67
N ALA A 195 -14.74 -3.07 2.44
CA ALA A 195 -14.82 -4.05 3.52
C ALA A 195 -13.56 -4.06 4.40
N LEU A 196 -12.37 -3.87 3.81
CA LEU A 196 -11.12 -3.72 4.56
C LEU A 196 -11.14 -2.46 5.42
N ILE A 197 -11.55 -1.32 4.88
CA ILE A 197 -11.64 -0.04 5.62
C ILE A 197 -12.58 -0.20 6.82
N LEU A 198 -13.77 -0.77 6.60
CA LEU A 198 -14.75 -1.01 7.66
C LEU A 198 -14.22 -1.95 8.74
N LYS A 199 -13.57 -3.06 8.35
CA LYS A 199 -12.97 -3.97 9.34
C LYS A 199 -11.86 -3.30 10.13
N VAL A 200 -10.97 -2.54 9.48
CA VAL A 200 -9.88 -1.83 10.17
C VAL A 200 -10.44 -0.79 11.15
N LYS A 201 -11.44 0.00 10.75
CA LYS A 201 -12.16 0.92 11.65
C LYS A 201 -12.70 0.17 12.87
N ASN A 202 -13.37 -0.96 12.66
CA ASN A 202 -13.90 -1.80 13.74
C ASN A 202 -12.81 -2.33 14.68
N VAL A 203 -11.64 -2.75 14.17
CA VAL A 203 -10.53 -3.20 15.02
C VAL A 203 -10.03 -2.10 15.94
N ILE A 204 -9.90 -0.88 15.42
CA ILE A 204 -9.39 0.27 16.18
C ILE A 204 -10.39 0.62 17.30
N VAL A 205 -11.69 0.72 16.96
CA VAL A 205 -12.76 1.06 17.92
C VAL A 205 -12.90 -0.01 19.01
N MET A 206 -12.97 -1.29 18.63
CA MET A 206 -13.19 -2.40 19.58
C MET A 206 -12.04 -2.60 20.56
N ASN A 207 -10.82 -2.17 20.20
CA ASN A 207 -9.67 -2.31 21.07
C ASN A 207 -9.44 -1.11 22.00
N GLY A 208 -10.31 -0.09 21.97
CA GLY A 208 -10.24 1.06 22.87
C GLY A 208 -8.97 1.88 22.70
N CYS A 209 -8.30 1.76 21.55
CA CYS A 209 -7.05 2.44 21.27
C CYS A 209 -7.30 3.69 20.42
N THR A 210 -7.92 4.70 21.04
CA THR A 210 -7.78 6.09 20.60
C THR A 210 -6.36 6.60 20.81
N ASP A 211 -5.55 5.96 21.66
CA ASP A 211 -4.19 6.44 22.00
C ASP A 211 -3.09 5.96 21.02
N ALA A 212 -3.33 4.92 20.20
CA ALA A 212 -2.40 4.54 19.13
C ALA A 212 -2.42 5.55 17.95
N LEU A 213 -3.38 6.47 17.99
CA LEU A 213 -3.53 7.65 17.14
C LEU A 213 -2.49 8.74 17.50
N PHE A 214 -1.96 8.74 18.72
CA PHE A 214 -1.18 9.85 19.30
C PHE A 214 0.34 9.82 19.04
N MET A 215 0.86 8.91 18.22
CA MET A 215 2.32 8.74 18.04
C MET A 215 2.77 8.99 16.60
N GLY A 216 2.56 10.21 16.10
CA GLY A 216 2.95 10.56 14.73
C GLY A 216 2.74 12.01 14.29
N THR A 217 3.11 13.00 15.11
CA THR A 217 3.18 14.41 14.67
C THR A 217 4.28 14.58 13.61
N MET A 218 3.93 14.79 12.33
CA MET A 218 4.85 15.39 11.35
C MET A 218 4.12 16.40 10.45
N LYS A 219 4.76 17.55 10.32
CA LYS A 219 4.38 18.80 9.64
C LYS A 219 4.15 18.62 8.13
N ASN A 220 3.29 19.45 7.53
CA ASN A 220 2.98 19.45 6.10
C ASN A 220 4.22 19.81 5.27
N MET A 221 4.62 18.93 4.34
CA MET A 221 5.66 19.18 3.33
C MET A 221 5.04 19.15 1.93
N ASP A 222 5.50 20.04 1.06
CA ASP A 222 5.18 20.06 -0.38
C ASP A 222 5.70 18.79 -1.09
N ILE A 223 5.22 18.52 -2.31
CA ILE A 223 5.68 17.46 -3.22
C ILE A 223 7.19 17.51 -3.56
N LYS A 224 7.94 18.50 -3.05
CA LYS A 224 9.41 18.62 -3.12
C LYS A 224 10.12 18.64 -1.75
N GLY A 225 9.40 18.56 -0.63
CA GLY A 225 9.98 18.44 0.71
C GLY A 225 10.22 19.75 1.47
N ASP A 226 9.72 20.89 0.99
CA ASP A 226 9.78 22.16 1.72
C ASP A 226 8.48 22.42 2.52
N GLU A 227 8.59 23.05 3.69
CA GLU A 227 7.49 23.31 4.63
C GLU A 227 6.53 24.38 4.07
N ILE A 228 5.27 24.01 3.81
CA ILE A 228 4.24 24.97 3.38
C ILE A 228 3.59 25.57 4.63
N MET A 229 3.87 26.85 4.90
CA MET A 229 3.10 27.63 5.88
C MET A 229 1.73 27.96 5.29
N SER A 230 0.66 27.31 5.77
CA SER A 230 -0.70 27.67 5.40
C SER A 230 -1.09 28.98 6.09
N GLN A 231 -1.36 30.02 5.30
CA GLN A 231 -1.94 31.27 5.76
C GLN A 231 -3.37 31.04 6.28
N ASN A 232 -3.72 31.71 7.38
CA ASN A 232 -5.07 31.78 7.95
C ASN A 232 -6.03 32.44 6.95
N ASP A 233 -7.21 31.85 6.75
CA ASP A 233 -8.34 32.56 6.14
C ASP A 233 -9.38 32.93 7.22
N SER A 234 -9.79 34.19 7.15
CA SER A 234 -10.78 34.86 8.01
C SER A 234 -12.19 34.70 7.42
N ASP A 235 -13.20 34.80 8.29
CA ASP A 235 -14.64 34.78 8.00
C ASP A 235 -15.10 35.63 6.80
N GLY A 236 -16.12 35.12 6.09
CA GLY A 236 -16.98 35.89 5.18
C GLY A 236 -17.97 35.01 4.40
N ASP A 237 -19.26 35.08 4.78
CA ASP A 237 -20.44 34.56 4.07
C ASP A 237 -20.54 35.03 2.61
N ASP A 238 -21.02 34.17 1.71
CA ASP A 238 -22.16 34.46 0.81
C ASP A 238 -22.60 33.19 0.05
N ASP A 239 -23.93 33.02 -0.04
CA ASP A 239 -24.70 31.98 -0.74
C ASP A 239 -24.46 31.97 -2.26
N ASP A 240 -24.46 30.78 -2.89
CA ASP A 240 -25.23 30.51 -4.12
C ASP A 240 -25.22 29.01 -4.50
N ASP A 241 -26.39 28.54 -4.92
CA ASP A 241 -26.75 27.19 -5.37
C ASP A 241 -25.91 26.68 -6.57
N ASP A 242 -25.48 25.41 -6.49
CA ASP A 242 -25.41 24.49 -7.64
C ASP A 242 -25.24 23.04 -7.11
N GLU A 243 -26.36 22.31 -7.01
CA GLU A 243 -26.39 20.87 -6.73
C GLU A 243 -25.95 20.08 -7.98
N ASP A 244 -24.69 19.64 -8.02
CA ASP A 244 -24.25 18.54 -8.89
C ASP A 244 -23.17 17.67 -8.21
N ASP A 245 -23.63 16.54 -7.67
CA ASP A 245 -23.00 15.22 -7.68
C ASP A 245 -21.50 15.12 -7.30
N ASP A 246 -21.20 15.15 -5.99
CA ASP A 246 -19.84 14.91 -5.46
C ASP A 246 -19.82 13.93 -4.26
N GLU A 247 -20.62 12.85 -4.32
CA GLU A 247 -20.73 11.86 -3.23
C GLU A 247 -19.55 10.87 -3.11
N ASP A 248 -18.54 10.89 -3.99
CA ASP A 248 -17.54 9.80 -4.07
C ASP A 248 -16.11 10.22 -3.66
N LYS A 249 -15.93 11.40 -3.06
CA LYS A 249 -14.63 11.91 -2.55
C LYS A 249 -14.40 11.69 -1.05
N THR A 250 -15.39 11.19 -0.32
CA THR A 250 -15.44 11.31 1.15
C THR A 250 -14.83 10.11 1.89
N GLU A 251 -14.94 8.88 1.37
CA GLU A 251 -14.59 7.69 2.17
C GLU A 251 -13.08 7.48 2.40
N ALA A 252 -12.23 7.97 1.49
CA ALA A 252 -10.78 7.95 1.66
C ALA A 252 -10.26 9.14 2.47
N ASN A 253 -11.09 10.19 2.60
CA ASN A 253 -10.79 11.35 3.43
C ASN A 253 -11.20 11.09 4.89
N ASP A 254 -12.19 10.24 5.15
CA ASP A 254 -12.59 9.85 6.51
C ASP A 254 -11.48 9.18 7.34
N LEU A 255 -10.68 8.31 6.73
CA LEU A 255 -9.55 7.67 7.42
C LEU A 255 -8.44 8.69 7.75
N ILE A 256 -8.39 9.77 6.99
CA ILE A 256 -7.44 10.87 7.14
C ILE A 256 -8.00 11.92 8.12
N GLN A 257 -9.29 12.23 8.10
CA GLN A 257 -9.97 13.14 9.02
C GLN A 257 -10.07 12.57 10.44
N LEU A 258 -10.32 11.26 10.58
CA LEU A 258 -10.20 10.55 11.87
C LEU A 258 -8.78 10.61 12.47
N LEU A 259 -7.78 11.07 11.70
CA LEU A 259 -6.39 11.26 12.11
C LEU A 259 -5.91 12.72 11.99
N ARG A 260 -6.76 13.68 11.59
CA ARG A 260 -6.36 15.07 11.28
C ARG A 260 -7.04 16.15 12.09
N SER A 261 -7.99 15.82 12.96
CA SER A 261 -8.64 16.85 13.79
C SER A 261 -7.84 17.12 15.08
N ASP A 262 -7.50 18.39 15.23
CA ASP A 262 -7.14 19.15 16.43
C ASP A 262 -5.66 19.26 16.84
N ASN A 263 -5.09 20.42 16.47
CA ASN A 263 -4.25 21.20 17.38
C ASN A 263 -4.34 22.70 17.09
N SER A 264 -5.22 23.39 17.83
CA SER A 264 -5.14 24.78 18.29
C SER A 264 -6.34 24.96 19.24
N SER A 265 -6.28 25.36 20.51
CA SER A 265 -5.30 26.05 21.33
C SER A 265 -5.75 25.85 22.78
N ASN A 266 -4.82 25.90 23.74
CA ASN A 266 -4.93 26.70 24.97
C ASN A 266 -3.79 26.32 25.91
N ASP A 267 -2.62 26.93 25.67
CA ASP A 267 -1.78 27.36 26.77
C ASP A 267 -2.31 28.74 27.20
N GLU A 268 -3.13 28.79 28.25
CA GLU A 268 -3.19 29.93 29.15
C GLU A 268 -3.51 29.42 30.56
N ASP A 269 -2.58 29.64 31.48
CA ASP A 269 -2.82 30.17 32.83
C ASP A 269 -1.49 30.08 33.61
N GLY A 270 -0.87 31.16 34.09
CA GLY A 270 -1.31 32.54 34.08
C GLY A 270 -0.16 33.46 34.50
N ASP A 271 -0.21 34.67 33.96
CA ASP A 271 0.54 35.80 34.47
C ASP A 271 -0.29 36.51 35.54
N SER A 272 0.33 36.79 36.69
CA SER A 272 -0.20 37.64 37.74
C SER A 272 0.84 38.71 38.01
N ASP A 273 0.83 39.74 37.17
CA ASP A 273 1.41 41.04 37.47
C ASP A 273 0.66 41.72 38.62
N ASN A 274 1.37 42.08 39.70
CA ASN A 274 1.65 43.49 39.99
C ASN A 274 2.36 43.73 41.34
N ASN A 275 3.56 44.33 41.22
CA ASN A 275 3.91 45.65 41.75
C ASN A 275 4.14 45.87 43.27
N SER A 276 5.39 46.17 43.65
CA SER A 276 5.77 47.49 44.21
C SER A 276 7.19 47.48 44.79
N SER A 277 8.11 48.12 44.08
CA SER A 277 8.97 49.22 44.54
C SER A 277 9.31 49.39 46.04
N ILE A 278 10.62 49.60 46.24
CA ILE A 278 11.28 50.54 47.17
C ILE A 278 11.79 50.00 48.52
N LEU A 279 13.13 50.09 48.65
CA LEU A 279 14.02 50.11 49.84
C LEU A 279 14.20 48.82 50.64
#